data_AF-A0A6M2D1L2-F1
#
_entry.id   AF-A0A6M2D1L2-F1
#
_cell.length_a   1.000
_cell.length_b   1.000
_cell.length_c   1.000
_cell.angle_alpha   90.00
_cell.angle_beta   90.00
_cell.angle_gamma   90.00
#
_symmetry.space_group_name_H-M   'P 1'
#
loop_
_entity.id
_entity.type
_entity.pdbx_description
1 polymer ?
#
loop_
_entity_poly.entity_id
_entity_poly.type
_entity_poly.pdbx_seq_one_letter_code
_entity_poly.pdbx_strand_id
1 'polypeptide(L)'
;DCRKEKASEKCARSYSTKCLARFPRGMVMLLLDGIRNEVNAKCNTSSPSGQEYLKHAPCLNTNGARLHQCMRDLTLVLDQSVDAPQKSRLALSCCSFNTYRTCMTESVNGACDSSTKAYVDKIITGYAGDLLDTVCANYKTGSDACKTLPSLPKSTKTGRSASLLSPLARIVTSLNG
;
A
#
# COMPACT_ATOMS: atom_id res chain seq x y z
N ASP A 1 -8.31 -15.10 2.78
CA ASP A 1 -9.24 -16.00 2.06
C ASP A 1 -9.46 -15.43 0.66
N CYS A 2 -9.23 -16.24 -0.38
CA CYS A 2 -9.28 -15.80 -1.78
C CYS A 2 -10.63 -15.24 -2.24
N ARG A 3 -11.74 -15.77 -1.73
CA ARG A 3 -13.08 -15.28 -2.09
C ARG A 3 -13.29 -13.88 -1.54
N LYS A 4 -12.90 -13.65 -0.28
CA LYS A 4 -13.01 -12.34 0.37
C LYS A 4 -12.16 -11.29 -0.34
N GLU A 5 -10.92 -11.61 -0.67
CA GLU A 5 -10.02 -10.66 -1.32
C GLU A 5 -10.48 -10.29 -2.74
N LYS A 6 -10.92 -11.27 -3.55
CA LYS A 6 -11.50 -11.00 -4.87
C LYS A 6 -12.78 -10.15 -4.77
N ALA A 7 -13.62 -10.40 -3.78
CA ALA A 7 -14.82 -9.58 -3.55
C ALA A 7 -14.46 -8.15 -3.14
N SER A 8 -13.47 -7.97 -2.26
CA SER A 8 -12.96 -6.66 -1.85
C SER A 8 -12.36 -5.88 -3.02
N GLU A 9 -11.54 -6.51 -3.86
CA GLU A 9 -10.99 -5.88 -5.08
C GLU A 9 -12.10 -5.43 -6.02
N LYS A 10 -13.10 -6.28 -6.28
CA LYS A 10 -14.25 -5.93 -7.12
C LYS A 10 -15.05 -4.76 -6.55
N CYS A 11 -15.25 -4.73 -5.23
CA CYS A 11 -15.92 -3.63 -4.55
C CYS A 11 -15.14 -2.32 -4.72
N ALA A 12 -13.84 -2.34 -4.46
CA ALA A 12 -12.94 -1.21 -4.64
C ALA A 12 -12.96 -0.68 -6.08
N ARG A 13 -12.92 -1.57 -7.08
CA ARG A 13 -12.99 -1.20 -8.49
C ARG A 13 -14.33 -0.56 -8.87
N SER A 14 -15.44 -1.10 -8.37
CA SER A 14 -16.76 -0.50 -8.56
C SER A 14 -16.82 0.90 -7.96
N TYR A 15 -16.30 1.10 -6.75
CA TYR A 15 -16.19 2.42 -6.13
C TYR A 15 -15.37 3.38 -6.99
N SER A 16 -14.16 2.99 -7.40
CA SER A 16 -13.27 3.83 -8.20
C SER A 16 -13.90 4.25 -9.53
N THR A 17 -14.65 3.34 -10.17
CA THR A 17 -15.33 3.62 -11.43
C THR A 17 -16.50 4.60 -11.26
N LYS A 18 -17.29 4.44 -10.19
CA LYS A 18 -18.50 5.23 -9.94
C LYS A 18 -18.24 6.59 -9.30
N CYS A 19 -17.22 6.69 -8.44
CA CYS A 19 -17.08 7.81 -7.51
C CYS A 19 -15.88 8.71 -7.80
N LEU A 20 -14.85 8.24 -8.53
CA LEU A 20 -13.64 9.02 -8.76
C LEU A 20 -13.67 9.71 -10.13
N ALA A 21 -13.14 10.94 -10.19
CA ALA A 21 -12.91 11.66 -11.44
C ALA A 21 -11.84 10.97 -12.32
N ARG A 22 -11.74 11.36 -13.60
CA ARG A 22 -10.90 10.67 -14.60
C ARG A 22 -9.45 10.46 -14.15
N PHE A 23 -8.78 11.51 -13.68
CA PHE A 23 -7.39 11.43 -13.25
C PHE A 23 -7.17 10.55 -12.01
N PRO A 24 -7.80 10.82 -10.84
CA PRO A 24 -7.63 9.95 -9.67
C PRO A 24 -8.12 8.52 -9.88
N ARG A 25 -9.12 8.31 -10.75
CA ARG A 25 -9.55 6.97 -11.16
C ARG A 25 -8.41 6.21 -11.85
N GLY A 26 -7.72 6.83 -12.81
CA GLY A 26 -6.60 6.19 -13.52
C GLY A 26 -5.51 5.70 -12.57
N MET A 27 -5.08 6.55 -11.65
CA MET A 27 -4.03 6.21 -10.67
C MET A 27 -4.48 5.12 -9.69
N VAL A 28 -5.72 5.21 -9.17
CA VAL A 28 -6.25 4.17 -8.29
C VAL A 28 -6.40 2.83 -9.02
N MET A 29 -6.73 2.84 -10.32
CA MET A 29 -6.81 1.61 -11.11
C MET A 29 -5.46 0.90 -11.25
N LEU A 30 -4.34 1.63 -11.36
CA LEU A 30 -3.00 1.01 -11.36
C LEU A 30 -2.77 0.16 -10.10
N LEU A 31 -3.10 0.70 -8.92
CA LEU A 31 -3.04 -0.04 -7.66
C LEU A 31 -3.99 -1.25 -7.65
N LEU A 32 -5.22 -1.09 -8.14
CA LEU A 32 -6.20 -2.18 -8.15
C LEU A 32 -5.85 -3.28 -9.15
N ASP A 33 -5.19 -2.96 -10.25
CA ASP A 33 -4.69 -3.92 -11.22
C ASP A 33 -3.54 -4.75 -10.62
N GLY A 34 -2.60 -4.10 -9.93
CA GLY A 34 -1.55 -4.79 -9.15
C GLY A 34 -2.14 -5.74 -8.09
N ILE A 35 -3.09 -5.24 -7.28
CA ILE A 35 -3.81 -6.07 -6.29
C ILE A 35 -4.50 -7.26 -6.96
N ARG A 36 -5.23 -7.05 -8.06
CA ARG A 36 -5.92 -8.12 -8.77
C ARG A 36 -4.95 -9.18 -9.28
N ASN A 37 -3.82 -8.78 -9.84
CA ASN A 37 -2.82 -9.69 -10.39
C ASN A 37 -2.22 -10.57 -9.30
N GLU A 38 -1.76 -9.97 -8.20
CA GLU A 38 -1.19 -10.67 -7.05
C GLU A 38 -2.21 -11.59 -6.36
N VAL A 39 -3.46 -11.12 -6.19
CA VAL A 39 -4.55 -11.96 -5.64
C VAL A 39 -4.82 -13.16 -6.55
N ASN A 40 -4.86 -12.98 -7.87
CA ASN A 40 -5.09 -14.09 -8.78
C ASN A 40 -3.91 -15.08 -8.80
N ALA A 41 -2.68 -14.56 -8.76
CA ALA A 41 -1.47 -15.36 -8.75
C ALA A 41 -1.42 -16.26 -7.50
N LYS A 42 -1.60 -15.70 -6.30
CA LYS A 42 -1.57 -16.50 -5.06
C LYS A 42 -2.75 -17.45 -4.92
N CYS A 43 -3.92 -17.09 -5.47
CA CYS A 43 -5.13 -17.90 -5.37
C CYS A 43 -5.19 -19.05 -6.37
N ASN A 44 -4.26 -19.12 -7.32
CA ASN A 44 -4.06 -20.30 -8.16
C ASN A 44 -3.00 -21.19 -7.52
N THR A 45 -3.41 -22.05 -6.58
CA THR A 45 -2.50 -22.90 -5.80
C THR A 45 -1.74 -23.94 -6.62
N SER A 46 -2.19 -24.25 -7.84
CA SER A 46 -1.47 -25.13 -8.77
C SER A 46 -0.36 -24.41 -9.55
N SER A 47 -0.31 -23.08 -9.50
CA SER A 47 0.72 -22.29 -10.20
C SER A 47 1.98 -22.10 -9.36
N PRO A 48 3.15 -21.81 -9.99
CA PRO A 48 4.37 -21.49 -9.26
C PRO A 48 4.20 -20.36 -8.23
N SER A 49 3.47 -19.29 -8.56
CA SER A 49 3.20 -18.17 -7.65
C SER A 49 2.31 -18.57 -6.48
N GLY A 50 1.32 -19.44 -6.72
CA GLY A 50 0.49 -20.00 -5.65
C GLY A 50 1.31 -20.87 -4.69
N GLN A 51 2.23 -21.68 -5.22
CA GLN A 51 3.14 -22.49 -4.40
C GLN A 51 4.14 -21.64 -3.61
N GLU A 52 4.67 -20.57 -4.24
CA GLU A 52 5.53 -19.59 -3.56
C GLU A 52 4.78 -18.93 -2.39
N TYR A 53 3.53 -18.52 -2.59
CA TYR A 53 2.68 -18.02 -1.51
C TYR A 53 2.52 -19.05 -0.38
N LEU A 54 2.18 -20.29 -0.70
CA LEU A 54 1.97 -21.35 0.29
C LEU A 54 3.24 -21.66 1.09
N LYS A 55 4.42 -21.56 0.47
CA LYS A 55 5.71 -21.72 1.14
C LYS A 55 5.91 -20.67 2.26
N HIS A 56 5.55 -19.42 2.00
CA HIS A 56 5.81 -18.31 2.93
C HIS A 56 4.66 -18.05 3.92
N ALA A 57 3.44 -18.45 3.57
CA ALA A 57 2.24 -18.19 4.37
C ALA A 57 2.34 -18.62 5.85
N PRO A 58 2.91 -19.78 6.22
CA PRO A 58 3.01 -20.18 7.62
C PRO A 58 3.77 -19.15 8.49
N CYS A 59 4.94 -18.68 8.03
CA CYS A 59 5.72 -17.71 8.80
C CYS A 59 5.06 -16.33 8.83
N LEU A 60 4.46 -15.91 7.70
CA LEU A 60 3.72 -14.65 7.62
C LEU A 60 2.53 -14.64 8.59
N ASN A 61 1.83 -15.77 8.74
CA ASN A 61 0.72 -15.89 9.68
C ASN A 61 1.18 -15.71 11.13
N THR A 62 2.32 -16.28 11.52
CA THR A 62 2.90 -16.10 12.86
C THR A 62 3.29 -14.64 13.14
N ASN A 63 3.72 -13.90 12.11
CA ASN A 63 4.09 -12.50 12.22
C ASN A 63 2.93 -11.53 11.85
N GLY A 64 1.71 -12.04 11.68
CA GLY A 64 0.58 -11.29 11.15
C GLY A 64 0.24 -10.04 11.98
N ALA A 65 0.43 -10.06 13.30
CA ALA A 65 0.20 -8.90 14.15
C ALA A 65 1.10 -7.71 13.80
N ARG A 66 2.40 -7.97 13.52
CA ARG A 66 3.38 -6.94 13.12
C ARG A 66 3.09 -6.42 11.71
N LEU A 67 2.81 -7.32 10.78
CA LEU A 67 2.45 -6.95 9.40
C LEU A 67 1.18 -6.10 9.36
N HIS A 68 0.16 -6.46 10.14
CA HIS A 68 -1.06 -5.65 10.28
C HIS A 68 -0.79 -4.30 10.95
N GLN A 69 0.16 -4.20 11.88
CA GLN A 69 0.55 -2.91 12.46
C GLN A 69 1.16 -2.00 11.38
N CYS A 70 2.07 -2.50 10.54
CA CYS A 70 2.64 -1.73 9.43
C CYS A 70 1.54 -1.17 8.49
N MET A 71 0.52 -1.98 8.17
CA MET A 71 -0.63 -1.53 7.38
C MET A 71 -1.45 -0.45 8.07
N ARG A 72 -1.68 -0.59 9.38
CA ARG A 72 -2.40 0.42 10.18
C ARG A 72 -1.65 1.74 10.21
N ASP A 73 -0.34 1.69 10.41
CA ASP A 73 0.53 2.87 10.43
C ASP A 73 0.52 3.59 9.09
N LEU A 74 0.63 2.85 7.98
CA LEU A 74 0.50 3.43 6.63
C LEU A 74 -0.87 4.09 6.44
N THR A 75 -1.95 3.39 6.81
CA THR A 75 -3.32 3.91 6.67
C THR A 75 -3.50 5.20 7.46
N LEU A 76 -2.98 5.23 8.69
CA LEU A 76 -3.05 6.40 9.57
C LEU A 76 -2.31 7.59 8.97
N VAL A 77 -1.10 7.37 8.47
CA VAL A 77 -0.27 8.43 7.90
C VAL A 77 -0.87 8.96 6.59
N LEU A 78 -1.38 8.08 5.72
CA LEU A 78 -2.04 8.53 4.49
C LEU A 78 -3.29 9.35 4.79
N ASP A 79 -4.08 8.94 5.79
CA ASP A 79 -5.26 9.70 6.24
C ASP A 79 -4.86 11.09 6.79
N GLN A 80 -3.81 11.17 7.61
CA GLN A 80 -3.25 12.44 8.09
C GLN A 80 -2.71 13.32 6.96
N SER A 81 -2.07 12.70 5.97
CA SER A 81 -1.47 13.40 4.84
C SER A 81 -2.51 14.13 4.01
N VAL A 82 -3.79 13.72 4.05
CA VAL A 82 -4.84 14.45 3.34
C VAL A 82 -5.10 15.83 3.95
N ASP A 83 -4.91 15.99 5.25
CA ASP A 83 -5.11 17.27 5.94
C ASP A 83 -3.83 18.14 5.95
N ALA A 84 -2.69 17.60 5.50
CA ALA A 84 -1.43 18.34 5.36
C ALA A 84 -1.50 19.40 4.23
N PRO A 85 -0.57 20.38 4.20
CA PRO A 85 -0.45 21.31 3.09
C PRO A 85 -0.37 20.59 1.75
N GLN A 86 -1.11 21.04 0.73
CA GLN A 86 -1.23 20.36 -0.57
C GLN A 86 0.13 19.96 -1.16
N LYS A 87 1.11 20.87 -1.12
CA LYS A 87 2.45 20.66 -1.67
C LYS A 87 3.26 19.55 -0.98
N SER A 88 2.94 19.20 0.27
CA SER A 88 3.65 18.15 1.01
C SER A 88 2.94 16.80 1.01
N ARG A 89 1.66 16.73 0.59
CA ARG A 89 0.85 15.49 0.65
C ARG A 89 1.47 14.35 -0.12
N LEU A 90 1.95 14.62 -1.34
CA LEU A 90 2.58 13.60 -2.19
C LEU A 90 3.87 13.10 -1.56
N ALA A 91 4.74 14.02 -1.13
CA ALA A 91 6.00 13.69 -0.47
C ALA A 91 5.76 12.83 0.78
N LEU A 92 4.84 13.27 1.66
CA LEU A 92 4.46 12.53 2.86
C LEU A 92 3.98 11.12 2.52
N SER A 93 3.12 10.99 1.52
CA SER A 93 2.54 9.70 1.12
C SER A 93 3.58 8.74 0.54
N CYS A 94 4.39 9.22 -0.40
CA CYS A 94 5.44 8.44 -1.05
C CYS A 94 6.52 7.98 -0.06
N CYS A 95 7.00 8.90 0.78
CA CYS A 95 8.02 8.57 1.77
C CYS A 95 7.49 7.64 2.86
N SER A 96 6.22 7.78 3.24
CA SER A 96 5.58 6.88 4.21
C SER A 96 5.36 5.48 3.66
N PHE A 97 5.19 5.34 2.34
CA PHE A 97 5.22 4.03 1.69
C PHE A 97 6.59 3.36 1.82
N ASN A 98 7.69 4.11 1.71
CA ASN A 98 9.03 3.57 1.93
C ASN A 98 9.19 3.06 3.37
N THR A 99 8.71 3.82 4.36
CA THR A 99 8.70 3.39 5.77
C THR A 99 7.86 2.12 5.96
N TYR A 100 6.69 2.05 5.32
CA TYR A 100 5.83 0.87 5.33
C TYR A 100 6.53 -0.36 4.74
N ARG A 101 7.20 -0.22 3.60
CA ARG A 101 7.95 -1.29 2.95
C ARG A 101 9.06 -1.82 3.87
N THR A 102 9.82 -0.92 4.50
CA THR A 102 10.82 -1.29 5.50
C THR A 102 10.18 -2.02 6.68
N CYS A 103 9.11 -1.49 7.26
CA CYS A 103 8.39 -2.11 8.39
C CYS A 103 7.95 -3.55 8.05
N MET A 104 7.39 -3.76 6.86
CA MET A 104 6.95 -5.08 6.40
C MET A 104 8.12 -6.06 6.28
N THR A 105 9.20 -5.65 5.62
CA THR A 105 10.37 -6.51 5.40
C THR A 105 11.15 -6.80 6.69
N GLU A 106 11.24 -5.85 7.61
CA GLU A 106 11.90 -6.05 8.92
C GLU A 106 11.04 -6.86 9.89
N SER A 107 9.71 -6.82 9.76
CA SER A 107 8.80 -7.65 10.58
C SER A 107 9.04 -9.15 10.42
N VAL A 108 9.60 -9.57 9.29
CA VAL A 108 9.93 -10.97 8.97
C VAL A 108 11.43 -11.25 8.99
N ASN A 109 12.26 -10.21 9.10
CA ASN A 109 13.71 -10.37 9.12
C ASN A 109 14.16 -11.08 10.40
N GLY A 110 14.96 -12.13 10.27
CA GLY A 110 15.39 -12.99 11.39
C GLY A 110 14.29 -13.85 12.03
N ALA A 111 13.02 -13.51 11.85
CA ALA A 111 11.87 -14.29 12.30
C ALA A 111 11.44 -15.37 11.29
N CYS A 112 11.65 -15.10 10.01
CA CYS A 112 11.43 -16.03 8.90
C CYS A 112 12.75 -16.34 8.18
N ASP A 113 12.73 -17.32 7.28
CA ASP A 113 13.84 -17.55 6.36
C ASP A 113 14.09 -16.31 5.48
N SER A 114 15.33 -16.14 5.02
CA SER A 114 15.74 -14.98 4.23
C SER A 114 14.95 -14.81 2.93
N SER A 115 14.43 -15.89 2.34
CA SER A 115 13.60 -15.82 1.13
C SER A 115 12.21 -15.23 1.41
N THR A 116 11.69 -15.31 2.65
CA THR A 116 10.44 -14.65 3.03
C THR A 116 10.54 -13.12 2.96
N LYS A 117 11.68 -12.52 3.35
CA LYS A 117 11.88 -11.07 3.23
C LYS A 117 11.79 -10.61 1.77
N ALA A 118 12.46 -11.32 0.86
CA ALA A 118 12.39 -11.04 -0.57
C ALA A 118 10.98 -11.23 -1.15
N TYR A 119 10.26 -12.25 -0.69
CA TYR A 119 8.88 -12.50 -1.09
C TYR A 119 7.93 -11.37 -0.66
N VAL A 120 8.05 -10.88 0.58
CA VAL A 120 7.25 -9.73 1.06
C VAL A 120 7.51 -8.49 0.22
N ASP A 121 8.79 -8.20 -0.07
CA ASP A 121 9.20 -7.07 -0.88
C ASP A 121 8.65 -7.13 -2.33
N LYS A 122 8.71 -8.33 -2.92
CA LYS A 122 8.15 -8.64 -4.24
C LYS A 122 6.65 -8.38 -4.29
N ILE A 123 5.87 -8.87 -3.33
CA ILE A 123 4.41 -8.64 -3.33
C ILE A 123 4.06 -7.16 -3.16
N ILE A 124 4.77 -6.44 -2.29
CA ILE A 124 4.55 -5.00 -2.11
C ILE A 124 4.77 -4.27 -3.44
N THR A 125 5.82 -4.65 -4.16
CA THR A 125 6.11 -4.13 -5.51
C THR A 125 5.02 -4.53 -6.50
N GLY A 126 4.54 -5.78 -6.48
CA GLY A 126 3.45 -6.25 -7.34
C GLY A 126 2.12 -5.53 -7.09
N TYR A 127 1.82 -5.12 -5.85
CA TYR A 127 0.62 -4.38 -5.53
C TYR A 127 0.66 -2.92 -6.00
N ALA A 128 1.74 -2.20 -5.72
CA ALA A 128 1.76 -0.74 -5.82
C ALA A 128 2.88 -0.17 -6.71
N GLY A 129 3.77 -1.01 -7.26
CA GLY A 129 4.95 -0.60 -8.02
C GLY A 129 4.62 0.38 -9.13
N ASP A 130 3.73 0.00 -10.05
CA ASP A 130 3.36 0.85 -11.20
C ASP A 130 2.81 2.22 -10.76
N LEU A 131 1.98 2.25 -9.71
CA LEU A 131 1.46 3.50 -9.16
C LEU A 131 2.60 4.35 -8.58
N LEU A 132 3.48 3.76 -7.77
CA LEU A 132 4.58 4.46 -7.13
C LEU A 132 5.62 4.93 -8.13
N ASP A 133 5.92 4.15 -9.16
CA ASP A 133 6.82 4.57 -10.22
C ASP A 133 6.22 5.76 -11.00
N THR A 134 4.89 5.78 -11.15
CA THR A 134 4.18 6.89 -11.80
C THR A 134 4.15 8.16 -10.95
N VAL A 135 3.82 8.06 -9.65
CA VAL A 135 3.55 9.25 -8.80
C VAL A 135 4.68 9.61 -7.84
N CYS A 136 5.58 8.67 -7.52
CA CYS A 136 6.61 8.79 -6.50
C CYS A 136 8.05 8.78 -7.04
N ALA A 137 8.24 8.92 -8.36
CA ALA A 137 9.57 8.88 -9.00
C ALA A 137 10.63 9.78 -8.33
N ASN A 138 10.21 10.94 -7.81
CA ASN A 138 11.08 11.93 -7.16
C ASN A 138 11.24 11.74 -5.64
N TYR A 139 10.57 10.74 -5.04
CA TYR A 139 10.48 10.53 -3.58
C TYR A 139 11.04 9.17 -3.16
N LYS A 140 12.23 8.84 -3.67
CA LYS A 140 12.94 7.60 -3.31
C LYS A 140 13.39 7.62 -1.85
N THR A 141 13.57 6.43 -1.27
CA THR A 141 14.11 6.25 0.08
C THR A 141 15.40 7.04 0.26
N GLY A 142 15.48 7.84 1.33
CA GLY A 142 16.67 8.63 1.65
C GLY A 142 16.87 9.90 0.80
N SER A 143 15.93 10.23 -0.10
CA SER A 143 15.92 11.53 -0.79
C SER A 143 15.75 12.69 0.20
N ASP A 144 16.27 13.88 -0.14
CA ASP A 144 16.15 15.07 0.72
C ASP A 144 14.69 15.49 0.92
N ALA A 145 13.83 15.19 -0.05
CA ALA A 145 12.38 15.35 0.07
C ALA A 145 11.77 14.51 1.21
N CYS A 146 12.30 13.30 1.46
CA CYS A 146 11.88 12.47 2.58
C CYS A 146 12.52 12.87 3.92
N LYS A 147 13.68 13.53 3.90
CA LYS A 147 14.35 14.01 5.13
C LYS A 147 13.72 15.29 5.70
N THR A 148 13.09 16.09 4.85
CA THR A 148 12.57 17.43 5.19
C THR A 148 11.05 17.48 5.35
N LEU A 149 10.43 16.33 5.65
CA LEU A 149 8.98 16.25 5.78
C LEU A 149 8.47 16.99 7.02
N PRO A 150 7.34 17.72 6.91
CA PRO A 150 6.73 18.34 8.06
C PRO A 150 6.23 17.27 9.04
N SER A 151 6.20 17.61 10.34
CA SER A 151 5.58 16.74 11.32
C SER A 151 4.09 16.62 11.02
N LEU A 152 3.58 15.39 11.06
CA LEU A 152 2.15 15.16 10.89
C LEU A 152 1.41 15.64 12.15
N PRO A 153 0.29 16.37 11.99
CA PRO A 153 -0.48 16.79 13.14
C PRO A 153 -0.97 15.56 13.93
N LYS A 154 -0.94 15.67 15.26
CA LYS A 154 -1.53 14.67 16.15
C LYS A 154 -3.01 14.51 15.76
N SER A 155 -3.42 13.26 15.58
CA SER A 155 -4.80 12.95 15.21
C SER A 155 -5.80 13.43 16.27
N THR A 156 -6.65 14.38 15.92
CA THR A 156 -7.79 14.79 16.76
C THR A 156 -9.12 14.20 16.29
N LYS A 157 -9.14 13.53 15.12
CA LYS A 157 -10.36 12.95 14.54
C LYS A 157 -10.57 11.51 15.02
N THR A 158 -11.67 11.26 15.71
CA THR A 158 -12.22 9.92 15.95
C THR A 158 -12.97 9.47 14.68
N GLY A 159 -12.78 8.21 14.23
CA GLY A 159 -13.47 7.66 13.05
C GLY A 159 -12.70 7.70 11.72
N ARG A 160 -11.37 7.66 11.75
CA ARG A 160 -10.54 7.61 10.53
C ARG A 160 -10.80 6.36 9.67
N SER A 161 -10.65 6.54 8.37
CA SER A 161 -10.84 5.53 7.33
C SER A 161 -10.12 4.23 7.69
N ALA A 162 -10.84 3.11 7.85
CA ALA A 162 -10.22 1.78 7.88
C ALA A 162 -9.69 1.32 6.49
N SER A 163 -9.75 2.22 5.50
CA SER A 163 -9.47 1.94 4.08
C SER A 163 -8.39 2.88 3.55
N LEU A 164 -7.46 2.30 2.79
CA LEU A 164 -6.39 3.01 2.08
C LEU A 164 -6.88 3.76 0.85
N LEU A 165 -8.00 3.36 0.25
CA LEU A 165 -8.44 3.88 -1.05
C LEU A 165 -8.93 5.33 -0.97
N SER A 166 -9.70 5.66 0.07
CA SER A 166 -10.24 7.00 0.27
C SER A 166 -9.14 8.06 0.43
N PRO A 167 -8.16 7.91 1.35
CA PRO A 167 -7.08 8.89 1.45
C PRO A 167 -6.22 8.94 0.19
N LEU A 168 -5.91 7.79 -0.43
CA LEU A 168 -5.12 7.75 -1.67
C LEU A 168 -5.81 8.49 -2.82
N ALA A 169 -7.11 8.30 -3.02
CA ALA A 169 -7.87 9.02 -4.03
C ALA A 169 -7.85 10.55 -3.80
N ARG A 170 -7.93 10.99 -2.54
CA ARG A 170 -7.86 12.42 -2.17
C ARG A 170 -6.45 13.00 -2.41
N ILE A 171 -5.40 12.25 -2.06
CA ILE A 171 -4.00 12.65 -2.33
C ILE A 171 -3.77 12.80 -3.82
N VAL A 172 -4.17 11.81 -4.63
CA VAL A 172 -4.01 11.87 -6.09
C VAL A 172 -4.82 13.02 -6.69
N THR A 173 -6.05 13.25 -6.21
CA THR A 173 -6.87 14.38 -6.68
C THR A 173 -6.15 15.72 -6.51
N SER A 174 -5.35 15.87 -5.45
CA SER A 174 -4.60 17.10 -5.18
C SER A 174 -3.41 17.35 -6.11
N LEU A 175 -3.10 16.41 -7.01
CA LEU A 175 -2.10 16.57 -8.07
C LEU A 175 -2.68 17.22 -9.34
N ASN A 176 -4.00 17.27 -9.47
CA ASN A 176 -4.71 17.77 -10.64
C ASN A 176 -5.28 19.19 -10.44
N GLY A 177 -4.77 19.93 -9.46
CA GLY A 177 -5.26 21.26 -9.07
C GLY A 177 -4.13 22.18 -8.65
#